data_AF-A0A1I1CKN2-F1
#
_entry.id   AF-A0A1I1CKN2-F1
#
_cell.length_a   1.000
_cell.length_b   1.000
_cell.length_c   1.000
_cell.angle_alpha   90.00
_cell.angle_beta   90.00
_cell.angle_gamma   90.00
#
_symmetry.space_group_name_H-M   'P 1'
#
loop_
_entity.id
_entity.type
_entity.pdbx_description
1 polymer ?
#
loop_
_entity_poly.entity_id
_entity_poly.type
_entity_poly.pdbx_seq_one_letter_code
_entity_poly.pdbx_strand_id
1 'polypeptide(L)'
;MRAAARSMTDDQLLVECKIGLDIPVMSSAFDGNLIQKIRTVKGYMRGAGVAQSLMADDRAVGIIVIGVTDLWQLNSGEIKFSPVFHMLITQLAASKEPDAP
;
A
#
# COMPACT_ATOMS: atom_id res chain seq x y z
N MET A 1 -19.99 -10.27 -19.62
CA MET A 1 -18.73 -9.49 -19.68
C MET A 1 -18.52 -8.91 -18.28
N ARG A 2 -17.60 -9.45 -17.47
CA ARG A 2 -17.34 -8.92 -16.12
C ARG A 2 -16.58 -7.60 -16.27
N ALA A 3 -17.05 -6.53 -15.64
CA ALA A 3 -16.30 -5.28 -15.55
C ALA A 3 -14.95 -5.60 -14.88
N ALA A 4 -13.85 -5.20 -15.51
CA ALA A 4 -12.55 -5.25 -14.85
C ALA A 4 -12.65 -4.34 -13.61
N ALA A 5 -12.41 -4.90 -12.42
CA ALA A 5 -12.33 -4.13 -11.18
C ALA A 5 -11.34 -2.98 -11.41
N ARG A 6 -11.79 -1.74 -11.16
CA ARG A 6 -10.99 -0.53 -11.40
C ARG A 6 -9.95 -0.46 -10.28
N SER A 7 -8.85 -1.19 -10.44
CA SER A 7 -7.76 -1.24 -9.46
C SER A 7 -7.11 0.14 -9.32
N MET A 8 -6.84 0.56 -8.09
CA MET A 8 -6.18 1.83 -7.85
C MET A 8 -4.75 1.82 -8.44
N THR A 9 -4.46 2.82 -9.26
CA THR A 9 -3.16 2.99 -9.91
C THR A 9 -2.09 3.43 -8.92
N ASP A 10 -0.81 3.26 -9.28
CA ASP A 10 0.30 3.77 -8.47
C ASP A 10 0.19 5.30 -8.27
N ASP A 11 -0.33 6.05 -9.25
CA ASP A 11 -0.51 7.50 -9.15
C ASP A 11 -1.60 7.90 -8.15
N GLN A 12 -2.67 7.11 -8.06
CA GLN A 12 -3.71 7.32 -7.05
C GLN A 12 -3.20 6.93 -5.65
N LEU A 13 -2.46 5.83 -5.53
CA LEU A 13 -1.80 5.45 -4.27
C LEU A 13 -0.76 6.49 -3.82
N LEU A 14 -0.09 7.14 -4.76
CA LEU A 14 0.82 8.24 -4.48
C LEU A 14 0.10 9.40 -3.80
N VAL A 15 -1.11 9.76 -4.24
CA VAL A 15 -1.92 10.81 -3.60
C VAL A 15 -2.27 10.39 -2.16
N GLU A 16 -2.75 9.17 -1.94
CA GLU A 16 -3.10 8.67 -0.60
C GLU A 16 -1.88 8.62 0.33
N CYS A 17 -0.72 8.24 -0.18
CA CYS A 17 0.53 8.25 0.61
C CYS A 17 0.98 9.67 0.95
N LYS A 18 0.80 10.65 0.05
CA LYS A 18 1.09 12.06 0.36
C LYS A 18 0.20 12.55 1.50
N ILE A 19 -1.10 12.23 1.45
CA ILE A 19 -2.05 12.56 2.51
C ILE A 19 -1.62 11.91 3.84
N GLY A 20 -1.31 10.62 3.84
CA GLY A 20 -0.92 9.88 5.05
C GLY A 20 0.40 10.36 5.68
N LEU A 21 1.27 11.00 4.90
CA LEU A 21 2.56 11.55 5.34
C LEU A 21 2.53 13.06 5.60
N ASP A 22 1.37 13.71 5.49
CA ASP A 22 1.21 15.16 5.58
C ASP A 22 2.09 15.93 4.57
N ILE A 23 2.25 15.36 3.37
CA ILE A 23 2.94 15.98 2.24
C ILE A 23 1.90 16.69 1.38
N PRO A 24 2.06 17.98 1.01
CA PRO A 24 1.13 18.65 0.11
C PRO A 24 0.96 17.89 -1.21
N VAL A 25 -0.28 17.58 -1.59
CA VAL A 25 -0.58 16.76 -2.78
C VAL A 25 0.00 17.37 -4.07
N MET A 26 0.08 18.70 -4.14
CA MET A 26 0.65 19.44 -5.28
C MET A 26 2.19 19.38 -5.35
N SER A 27 2.86 18.95 -4.29
CA SER A 27 4.32 18.78 -4.28
C SER A 27 4.70 17.52 -5.04
N SER A 28 5.68 17.62 -5.93
CA SER A 28 6.27 16.48 -6.65
C SER A 28 7.65 16.07 -6.13
N ALA A 29 8.14 16.71 -5.06
CA ALA A 29 9.51 16.59 -4.59
C ALA A 29 9.91 15.16 -4.20
N PHE A 30 8.93 14.36 -3.75
CA PHE A 30 9.16 13.01 -3.24
C PHE A 30 8.46 11.92 -4.05
N ASP A 31 7.88 12.24 -5.21
CA ASP A 31 7.03 11.32 -5.97
C ASP A 31 7.77 10.05 -6.38
N GLY A 32 8.99 10.21 -6.91
CA GLY A 32 9.83 9.06 -7.25
C GLY A 32 10.16 8.18 -6.04
N ASN A 33 10.41 8.79 -4.87
CA ASN A 33 10.72 8.07 -3.64
C ASN A 33 9.50 7.31 -3.10
N LEU A 34 8.33 7.96 -3.10
CA LEU A 34 7.07 7.35 -2.66
C LEU A 34 6.65 6.22 -3.61
N ILE A 35 6.78 6.40 -4.93
CA ILE A 35 6.49 5.33 -5.91
C ILE A 35 7.35 4.09 -5.67
N GLN A 36 8.65 4.27 -5.38
CA GLN A 36 9.53 3.15 -5.05
C GLN A 36 9.03 2.41 -3.80
N LYS A 37 8.67 3.14 -2.73
CA LYS A 37 8.14 2.55 -1.49
C LYS A 37 6.80 1.85 -1.70
N ILE A 38 5.88 2.44 -2.47
CA ILE A 38 4.60 1.83 -2.85
C ILE A 38 4.84 0.48 -3.53
N ARG A 39 5.77 0.42 -4.48
CA ARG A 39 6.10 -0.82 -5.20
C ARG A 39 6.75 -1.85 -4.28
N THR A 40 7.63 -1.44 -3.38
CA THR A 40 8.22 -2.32 -2.35
C THR A 40 7.14 -2.93 -1.45
N VAL A 41 6.19 -2.11 -0.97
CA VAL A 41 5.09 -2.56 -0.13
C VAL A 41 4.18 -3.53 -0.87
N LYS A 42 3.77 -3.21 -2.11
CA LYS A 42 2.98 -4.13 -2.94
C LYS A 42 3.70 -5.45 -3.20
N GLY A 43 5.01 -5.39 -3.44
CA GLY A 43 5.87 -6.58 -3.57
C GLY A 43 5.87 -7.43 -2.31
N TYR A 44 6.02 -6.80 -1.14
CA TYR A 44 5.99 -7.48 0.15
C TYR A 44 4.62 -8.13 0.41
N MET A 45 3.52 -7.41 0.19
CA MET A 45 2.16 -7.96 0.33
C MET A 45 1.96 -9.19 -0.56
N ARG A 46 2.51 -9.18 -1.78
CA ARG A 46 2.42 -10.31 -2.72
C ARG A 46 3.19 -11.51 -2.18
N GLY A 47 4.40 -11.28 -1.68
CA GLY A 47 5.23 -12.32 -1.04
C GLY A 47 4.58 -12.88 0.23
N ALA A 48 3.79 -12.09 0.93
CA ALA A 48 3.02 -12.49 2.11
C ALA A 48 1.72 -13.25 1.78
N GLY A 49 1.41 -13.47 0.49
CA GLY A 49 0.25 -14.25 0.05
C GLY A 49 -1.03 -13.46 -0.19
N VAL A 50 -0.98 -12.12 -0.18
CA VAL A 50 -2.16 -11.31 -0.52
C VAL A 50 -2.48 -11.48 -2.02
N ALA A 51 -3.71 -11.91 -2.32
CA ALA A 51 -4.17 -12.08 -3.70
C ALA A 51 -4.21 -10.74 -4.47
N GLN A 52 -3.97 -10.77 -5.77
CA GLN A 52 -4.01 -9.57 -6.62
C GLN A 52 -5.38 -8.87 -6.60
N SER A 53 -6.46 -9.64 -6.49
CA SER A 53 -7.84 -9.14 -6.34
C SER A 53 -8.02 -8.35 -5.04
N LEU A 54 -7.40 -8.80 -3.94
CA LEU A 54 -7.43 -8.12 -2.64
C LEU A 54 -6.51 -6.90 -2.58
N MET A 55 -5.45 -6.84 -3.36
CA MET A 55 -4.60 -5.63 -3.45
C MET A 55 -5.30 -4.45 -4.11
N ALA A 56 -6.40 -4.70 -4.84
CA ALA A 56 -7.23 -3.69 -5.47
C ALA A 56 -8.39 -3.23 -4.59
N ASP A 57 -8.54 -3.80 -3.39
CA ASP A 57 -9.59 -3.49 -2.42
C ASP A 57 -9.23 -2.22 -1.62
N ASP A 58 -10.23 -1.43 -1.22
CA ASP A 58 -10.04 -0.22 -0.41
C ASP A 58 -9.30 -0.50 0.90
N ARG A 59 -9.47 -1.71 1.49
CA ARG A 59 -8.71 -2.17 2.66
C ARG A 59 -7.21 -2.20 2.40
N ALA A 60 -6.79 -2.54 1.18
CA ALA A 60 -5.38 -2.57 0.83
C ALA A 60 -4.76 -1.17 0.77
N VAL A 61 -5.53 -0.13 0.44
CA VAL A 61 -5.04 1.26 0.36
C VAL A 61 -4.47 1.70 1.70
N GLY A 62 -5.24 1.57 2.79
CA GLY A 62 -4.78 1.95 4.12
C GLY A 62 -3.55 1.14 4.57
N ILE A 63 -3.52 -0.15 4.25
CA ILE A 63 -2.36 -1.02 4.57
C ILE A 63 -1.12 -0.58 3.79
N ILE A 64 -1.28 -0.19 2.53
CA ILE A 64 -0.18 0.32 1.71
C ILE A 64 0.34 1.65 2.29
N VAL A 65 -0.54 2.56 2.68
CA VAL A 65 -0.16 3.84 3.30
C VAL A 65 0.62 3.61 4.60
N ILE A 66 0.19 2.68 5.45
CA ILE A 66 0.93 2.29 6.67
C ILE A 66 2.32 1.76 6.31
N GLY A 67 2.41 0.84 5.36
CA GLY A 67 3.70 0.28 4.93
C GLY A 67 4.64 1.33 4.33
N VAL A 68 4.11 2.29 3.55
CA VAL A 68 4.91 3.39 3.02
C VAL A 68 5.37 4.31 4.14
N THR A 69 4.52 4.56 5.15
CA THR A 69 4.88 5.33 6.33
C THR A 69 5.99 4.67 7.13
N ASP A 70 5.88 3.36 7.36
CA ASP A 70 6.94 2.56 7.98
C ASP A 70 8.24 2.69 7.20
N LEU A 71 8.20 2.67 5.86
CA LEU A 71 9.39 2.83 5.03
C LEU A 71 9.90 4.28 4.96
N TRP A 72 9.06 5.28 5.22
CA TRP A 72 9.40 6.70 5.14
C TRP A 72 10.18 7.16 6.38
N GLN A 73 9.82 6.67 7.57
CA GLN A 73 10.33 7.17 8.85
C GLN A 73 11.72 6.62 9.25
N LEU A 74 12.51 6.08 8.32
CA LEU A 74 13.64 5.22 8.69
C LEU A 74 15.00 5.90 8.63
N ASN A 75 15.75 5.73 9.71
CA ASN A 75 17.19 5.93 9.79
C ASN A 75 17.93 4.72 9.20
N SER A 76 19.10 4.94 8.60
CA SER A 76 19.93 3.87 8.05
C SER A 76 20.20 2.78 9.07
N GLY A 77 19.94 1.51 8.70
CA GLY A 77 20.20 0.33 9.53
C GLY A 77 19.02 -0.17 10.35
N GLU A 78 17.91 0.57 10.44
CA GLU A 78 16.74 0.21 11.26
C GLU A 78 15.46 -0.05 10.44
N ILE A 79 15.62 -0.29 9.14
CA ILE A 79 14.50 -0.47 8.21
C ILE A 79 13.69 -1.72 8.57
N LYS A 80 12.46 -1.51 9.05
CA LYS A 80 11.52 -2.58 9.36
C LYS A 80 10.08 -2.13 9.18
N PHE A 81 9.22 -3.07 8.83
CA PHE A 81 7.78 -2.86 8.94
C PHE A 81 7.34 -2.96 10.40
N SER A 82 6.31 -2.22 10.75
CA SER A 82 5.72 -2.21 12.08
C SER A 82 4.92 -3.50 12.36
N PRO A 83 4.73 -3.87 13.63
CA PRO A 83 3.85 -4.98 14.00
C PRO A 83 2.42 -4.81 13.49
N VAL A 84 1.91 -3.57 13.42
CA VAL A 84 0.56 -3.29 12.90
C VAL A 84 0.47 -3.59 11.41
N PHE A 85 1.49 -3.23 10.62
CA PHE A 85 1.54 -3.58 9.20
C PHE A 85 1.51 -5.10 8.98
N HIS A 86 2.33 -5.85 9.73
CA HIS A 86 2.35 -7.32 9.63
C HIS A 86 1.00 -7.95 10.00
N MET A 87 0.35 -7.47 11.07
CA MET A 87 -0.97 -7.94 11.49
C MET A 87 -2.02 -7.73 10.39
N LEU A 88 -2.08 -6.53 9.81
CA LEU A 88 -3.07 -6.19 8.79
C LEU A 88 -2.84 -6.96 7.48
N ILE A 89 -1.59 -7.14 7.07
CA ILE A 89 -1.28 -8.00 5.90
C ILE A 89 -1.73 -9.42 6.14
N THR A 90 -1.49 -9.96 7.34
CA THR A 90 -1.89 -11.33 7.69
C THR A 90 -3.42 -11.48 7.61
N GLN A 91 -4.16 -10.50 8.15
CA GLN A 91 -5.63 -10.48 8.07
C GLN A 91 -6.14 -10.34 6.64
N LEU A 92 -5.50 -9.49 5.82
CA LEU A 92 -5.85 -9.33 4.42
C LEU A 92 -5.55 -10.60 3.62
N ALA A 93 -4.39 -11.24 3.84
CA ALA A 93 -4.03 -12.50 3.17
C ALA A 93 -4.97 -13.65 3.55
N ALA A 94 -5.47 -13.68 4.79
CA ALA A 94 -6.46 -14.64 5.24
C ALA A 94 -7.90 -14.30 4.82
N SER A 95 -8.14 -13.10 4.27
CA SER A 95 -9.47 -12.69 3.84
C SER A 95 -9.92 -13.47 2.61
N LYS A 96 -11.22 -13.75 2.55
CA LYS A 96 -11.84 -14.18 1.29
C LYS A 96 -11.83 -13.01 0.31
N GLU A 97 -11.90 -13.33 -0.98
CA GLU A 97 -12.01 -12.31 -2.03
C GLU A 97 -13.15 -11.33 -1.71
N PRO A 98 -13.03 -10.06 -2.13
CA PRO A 98 -14.06 -9.07 -1.84
C PRO A 98 -15.41 -9.56 -2.35
N ASP A 99 -16.47 -9.42 -1.55
CA ASP A 99 -17.82 -9.61 -2.04
C ASP A 99 -18.04 -8.68 -3.24
N ALA A 100 -18.63 -9.20 -4.31
CA ALA A 100 -18.89 -8.39 -5.50
C ALA A 100 -19.80 -7.20 -5.11
N PRO A 101 -19.50 -5.98 -5.62
CA PRO A 101 -20.32 -4.82 -5.33
C PRO A 101 -21.76 -4.98 -5.83
#